data_AF-A0A376TK70-F1
#
_entry.id   AF-A0A376TK70-F1
#
_cell.length_a   1.000
_cell.length_b   1.000
_cell.length_c   1.000
_cell.angle_alpha   90.00
_cell.angle_beta   90.00
_cell.angle_gamma   90.00
#
_symmetry.space_group_name_H-M   'P 1'
#
loop_
_entity.id
_entity.type
_entity.pdbx_description
1 polymer ?
#
loop_
_entity_poly.entity_id
_entity_poly.type
_entity_poly.pdbx_seq_one_letter_code
_entity_poly.pdbx_strand_id
1 'polypeptide(L)'
;MRLYYYPKGTNTVIVLPIGIGQLGKDTPINWTTKVERKKAGPTWTPTAKMHAEYRAAGEPLPAVVPAGPDNPMGLYALYIGRLYAIHGTNANFGIGLRVSHGCVRLRNEDIKFLFEKVPVGTRVQFIDEPVKATTEPDGSRLFEVHNPLSTTEAQFEGQEIVPITLTKSVQTVTGQPDVDQVVLDEAIKNRSGMPVRLN
;
A
#
# COMPACT_ATOMS: atom_id res chain seq x y z
N MET A 1 0.61 -5.02 -1.87
CA MET A 1 1.07 -4.15 -0.76
C MET A 1 2.49 -3.61 -0.98
N ARG A 2 2.67 -2.64 -1.89
CA ARG A 2 4.00 -2.10 -2.24
C ARG A 2 3.95 -0.58 -2.38
N LEU A 3 5.03 0.10 -2.01
CA LEU A 3 5.33 1.50 -2.32
C LEU A 3 6.48 1.54 -3.33
N TYR A 4 6.29 2.24 -4.44
CA TYR A 4 7.30 2.44 -5.47
C TYR A 4 7.81 3.88 -5.39
N TYR A 5 9.12 4.04 -5.16
CA TYR A 5 9.77 5.35 -5.19
C TYR A 5 10.71 5.43 -6.39
N TYR A 6 10.50 6.46 -7.21
CA TYR A 6 11.32 6.81 -8.37
C TYR A 6 12.09 8.09 -8.01
N PRO A 7 13.35 7.99 -7.53
CA PRO A 7 14.11 9.17 -7.10
C PRO A 7 14.43 10.08 -8.28
N LYS A 8 14.34 11.41 -8.06
CA LYS A 8 14.80 12.37 -9.07
C LYS A 8 16.30 12.24 -9.27
N GLY A 9 16.74 12.31 -10.54
CA GLY A 9 18.16 12.27 -10.90
C GLY A 9 18.76 10.86 -10.91
N THR A 10 17.96 9.82 -10.69
CA THR A 10 18.38 8.42 -10.90
C THR A 10 17.49 7.76 -11.95
N ASN A 11 17.96 6.67 -12.54
CA ASN A 11 17.16 5.79 -13.39
C ASN A 11 16.87 4.48 -12.64
N THR A 12 16.36 4.59 -11.42
CA THR A 12 16.13 3.46 -10.53
C THR A 12 14.73 3.54 -9.90
N VAL A 13 14.21 2.40 -9.49
CA VAL A 13 13.01 2.29 -8.67
C VAL A 13 13.33 1.52 -7.40
N ILE A 14 12.86 2.03 -6.26
CA ILE A 14 12.92 1.34 -4.98
C ILE A 14 11.51 0.85 -4.65
N VAL A 15 11.39 -0.44 -4.36
CA VAL A 15 10.12 -1.07 -4.02
C VAL A 15 10.16 -1.52 -2.56
N LEU A 16 9.32 -0.89 -1.73
CA LEU A 16 9.25 -1.17 -0.29
C LEU A 16 7.91 -1.82 0.06
N PRO A 17 7.90 -2.84 0.92
CA PRO A 17 6.65 -3.43 1.40
C PRO A 17 5.97 -2.49 2.41
N ILE A 18 4.65 -2.44 2.38
CA ILE A 18 3.86 -1.53 3.22
C ILE A 18 2.72 -2.25 3.94
N GLY A 19 2.30 -1.72 5.08
CA GLY A 19 1.00 -2.01 5.70
C GLY A 19 0.01 -0.89 5.41
N ILE A 20 -1.28 -1.22 5.30
CA ILE A 20 -2.34 -0.27 4.96
C ILE A 20 -3.51 -0.33 5.95
N GLY A 21 -4.53 0.49 5.71
CA GLY A 21 -5.76 0.56 6.49
C GLY A 21 -6.53 -0.76 6.57
N GLN A 22 -7.04 -1.07 7.76
CA GLN A 22 -8.04 -2.13 7.95
C GLN A 22 -9.35 -1.79 7.24
N LEU A 23 -10.20 -2.80 7.01
CA LEU A 23 -11.52 -2.63 6.42
C LEU A 23 -12.33 -1.57 7.20
N GLY A 24 -12.95 -0.61 6.48
CA GLY A 24 -13.72 0.48 7.08
C GLY A 24 -12.86 1.63 7.64
N LYS A 25 -11.53 1.49 7.62
CA LYS A 25 -10.54 2.55 7.88
C LYS A 25 -9.51 2.55 6.75
N ASP A 26 -10.01 2.49 5.52
CA ASP A 26 -9.20 2.18 4.36
C ASP A 26 -8.20 3.27 4.01
N THR A 27 -7.07 2.82 3.46
CA THR A 27 -6.13 3.71 2.79
C THR A 27 -6.77 4.26 1.51
N PRO A 28 -6.55 5.55 1.16
CA PRO A 28 -7.18 6.14 -0.02
C PRO A 28 -6.87 5.36 -1.30
N ILE A 29 -7.84 5.29 -2.20
CA ILE A 29 -7.72 4.70 -3.54
C ILE A 29 -7.82 5.83 -4.57
N ASN A 30 -7.07 5.74 -5.67
CA ASN A 30 -7.11 6.67 -6.81
C ASN A 30 -6.92 8.16 -6.44
N TRP A 31 -6.02 8.43 -5.49
CA TRP A 31 -5.73 9.77 -5.01
C TRP A 31 -4.31 10.19 -5.37
N THR A 32 -4.18 11.37 -5.99
CA THR A 32 -2.88 12.02 -6.22
C THR A 32 -2.69 13.18 -5.25
N THR A 33 -1.54 13.22 -4.60
CA THR A 33 -1.13 14.26 -3.63
C THR A 33 0.39 14.47 -3.70
N LYS A 34 0.95 15.13 -2.69
CA LYS A 34 2.39 15.34 -2.52
C LYS A 34 2.79 15.22 -1.05
N VAL A 35 4.06 14.99 -0.81
CA VAL A 35 4.65 15.13 0.53
C VAL A 35 4.60 16.60 0.92
N GLU A 36 3.76 16.97 1.88
CA GLU A 36 3.59 18.34 2.36
C GLU A 36 4.67 18.75 3.35
N ARG A 37 5.06 17.81 4.22
CA ARG A 37 6.15 17.98 5.20
C ARG A 37 6.65 16.61 5.67
N LYS A 38 7.81 16.58 6.31
CA LYS A 38 8.34 15.39 6.99
C LYS A 38 8.84 15.72 8.38
N LYS A 39 8.73 14.77 9.32
CA LYS A 39 9.17 14.94 10.71
C LYS A 39 9.90 13.69 11.21
N ALA A 40 11.10 13.87 11.76
CA ALA A 40 11.74 12.91 12.64
C ALA A 40 11.19 13.09 14.06
N GLY A 41 10.92 11.99 14.75
CA GLY A 41 10.18 11.98 16.02
C GLY A 41 8.80 12.62 15.87
N PRO A 42 7.88 12.05 15.08
CA PRO A 42 6.53 12.57 14.99
C PRO A 42 5.82 12.43 16.34
N THR A 43 4.98 13.40 16.69
CA THR A 43 3.91 13.18 17.66
C THR A 43 2.72 12.57 16.94
N TRP A 44 1.92 11.78 17.66
CA TRP A 44 0.68 11.24 17.13
C TRP A 44 -0.52 11.85 17.85
N THR A 45 -1.46 12.37 17.07
CA THR A 45 -2.70 12.98 17.57
C THR A 45 -3.86 12.14 17.07
N PRO A 46 -4.47 11.29 17.93
CA PRO A 46 -5.62 10.49 17.55
C PRO A 46 -6.78 11.36 17.08
N THR A 47 -7.63 10.82 16.20
CA THR A 47 -8.83 11.56 15.75
C THR A 47 -9.89 11.58 16.86
N ALA A 48 -10.80 12.54 16.82
CA ALA A 48 -11.94 12.59 17.74
C ALA A 48 -12.76 11.28 17.72
N LYS A 49 -12.93 10.67 16.53
CA LYS A 49 -13.58 9.36 16.38
C LYS A 49 -12.81 8.27 17.14
N MET A 50 -11.50 8.22 17.00
CA MET A 50 -10.66 7.25 17.71
C MET A 50 -10.74 7.43 19.23
N HIS A 51 -10.71 8.68 19.73
CA HIS A 51 -10.92 8.96 21.14
C HIS A 51 -12.30 8.49 21.65
N ALA A 52 -13.34 8.59 20.84
CA ALA A 52 -14.67 8.07 21.21
C ALA A 52 -14.68 6.54 21.28
N GLU A 53 -14.11 5.86 20.27
CA GLU A 53 -13.98 4.39 20.22
C GLU A 53 -13.21 3.85 21.43
N TYR A 54 -12.02 4.39 21.71
CA TYR A 54 -11.17 3.95 22.80
C TYR A 54 -11.75 4.24 24.19
N ARG A 55 -12.46 5.37 24.36
CA ARG A 55 -13.21 5.65 25.60
C ARG A 55 -14.35 4.67 25.82
N ALA A 56 -15.09 4.31 24.77
CA ALA A 56 -16.17 3.32 24.86
C ALA A 56 -15.64 1.92 25.21
N ALA A 57 -14.41 1.60 24.80
CA ALA A 57 -13.71 0.36 25.13
C ALA A 57 -13.04 0.35 26.52
N GLY A 58 -13.07 1.46 27.27
CA GLY A 58 -12.47 1.56 28.61
C GLY A 58 -10.96 1.86 28.62
N GLU A 59 -10.36 2.18 27.47
CA GLU A 59 -8.92 2.46 27.32
C GLU A 59 -8.68 3.87 26.76
N PRO A 60 -8.83 4.94 27.55
CA PRO A 60 -8.74 6.31 27.02
C PRO A 60 -7.35 6.63 26.45
N LEU A 61 -7.31 7.10 25.20
CA LEU A 61 -6.08 7.59 24.56
C LEU A 61 -5.72 9.01 25.03
N PRO A 62 -4.43 9.33 25.18
CA PRO A 62 -3.98 10.70 25.43
C PRO A 62 -4.23 11.59 24.20
N ALA A 63 -4.49 12.88 24.42
CA ALA A 63 -4.76 13.83 23.33
C ALA A 63 -3.59 13.93 22.33
N VAL A 64 -2.36 13.78 22.84
CA VAL A 64 -1.14 13.69 22.04
C VAL A 64 -0.28 12.58 22.61
N VAL A 65 0.08 11.61 21.78
CA VAL A 65 1.15 10.66 22.09
C VAL A 65 2.49 11.30 21.68
N PRO A 66 3.43 11.45 22.62
CA PRO A 66 4.72 12.08 22.35
C PRO A 66 5.55 11.24 21.37
N ALA A 67 6.62 11.84 20.83
CA ALA A 67 7.62 11.10 20.10
C ALA A 67 8.33 10.11 21.03
N GLY A 68 8.66 8.92 20.54
CA GLY A 68 9.33 7.90 21.33
C GLY A 68 9.11 6.48 20.79
N PRO A 69 9.67 5.47 21.46
CA PRO A 69 9.54 4.07 21.06
C PRO A 69 8.09 3.59 21.08
N ASP A 70 7.24 4.13 21.95
CA ASP A 70 5.84 3.74 22.08
C ASP A 70 4.91 4.47 21.10
N ASN A 71 5.43 5.38 20.29
CA ASN A 71 4.61 6.10 19.33
C ASN A 71 4.22 5.17 18.15
N PRO A 72 2.91 4.99 17.86
CA PRO A 72 2.48 4.09 16.79
C PRO A 72 2.89 4.55 15.38
N MET A 73 3.27 5.83 15.24
CA MET A 73 3.82 6.36 13.99
C MET A 73 5.30 6.01 13.79
N GLY A 74 5.96 5.41 14.78
CA GLY A 74 7.39 5.12 14.77
C GLY A 74 8.23 6.41 14.79
N LEU A 75 9.46 6.32 14.28
CA LEU A 75 10.46 7.38 14.43
C LEU A 75 10.43 8.44 13.32
N TYR A 76 9.74 8.20 12.21
CA TYR A 76 9.72 9.10 11.05
C TYR A 76 8.34 9.10 10.38
N ALA A 77 7.94 10.26 9.87
CA ALA A 77 6.70 10.41 9.11
C ALA A 77 6.85 11.43 7.97
N LEU A 78 6.21 11.12 6.84
CA LEU A 78 5.99 11.99 5.68
C LEU A 78 4.49 12.26 5.60
N TYR A 79 4.08 13.50 5.75
CA TYR A 79 2.68 13.92 5.73
C TYR A 79 2.27 14.26 4.31
N ILE A 80 1.09 13.77 3.90
CA ILE A 80 0.65 13.81 2.50
C ILE A 80 -0.73 14.46 2.32
N GLY A 81 -1.18 15.23 3.32
CA GLY A 81 -2.46 15.92 3.33
C GLY A 81 -3.62 15.07 3.86
N ARG A 82 -4.77 15.71 4.10
CA ARG A 82 -6.02 15.07 4.58
C ARG A 82 -5.83 14.19 5.83
N LEU A 83 -4.91 14.57 6.72
CA LEU A 83 -4.54 13.83 7.93
C LEU A 83 -3.82 12.49 7.67
N TYR A 84 -3.49 12.16 6.42
CA TYR A 84 -2.73 10.94 6.09
C TYR A 84 -1.22 11.18 6.18
N ALA A 85 -0.53 10.11 6.55
CA ALA A 85 0.93 10.05 6.54
C ALA A 85 1.43 8.69 6.03
N ILE A 86 2.64 8.72 5.51
CA ILE A 86 3.50 7.55 5.30
C ILE A 86 4.48 7.54 6.48
N HIS A 87 4.43 6.52 7.33
CA HIS A 87 5.13 6.54 8.61
C HIS A 87 5.66 5.15 9.02
N GLY A 88 6.42 5.10 10.11
CA GLY A 88 6.96 3.86 10.67
C GLY A 88 5.93 3.09 11.51
N THR A 89 6.42 2.21 12.37
CA THR A 89 5.59 1.48 13.32
C THR A 89 6.43 1.11 14.53
N ASN A 90 5.80 1.05 15.71
CA ASN A 90 6.39 0.43 16.90
C ASN A 90 6.02 -1.06 17.05
N ALA A 91 5.15 -1.57 16.18
CA ALA A 91 4.74 -2.96 16.19
C ALA A 91 5.72 -3.87 15.43
N ASN A 92 5.89 -5.10 15.90
CA ASN A 92 6.74 -6.12 15.28
C ASN A 92 6.08 -6.82 14.07
N PHE A 93 4.85 -6.47 13.73
CA PHE A 93 4.07 -7.02 12.62
C PHE A 93 3.25 -5.92 11.93
N GLY A 94 2.58 -6.25 10.81
CA GLY A 94 1.63 -5.36 10.14
C GLY A 94 2.01 -4.93 8.72
N ILE A 95 3.27 -5.12 8.31
CA ILE A 95 3.70 -4.88 6.93
C ILE A 95 3.25 -6.04 6.05
N GLY A 96 2.62 -5.72 4.92
CA GLY A 96 1.91 -6.70 4.08
C GLY A 96 0.47 -6.98 4.54
N LEU A 97 0.00 -6.36 5.62
CA LEU A 97 -1.33 -6.56 6.19
C LEU A 97 -2.16 -5.28 6.19
N ARG A 98 -3.48 -5.44 6.38
CA ARG A 98 -4.46 -4.36 6.56
C ARG A 98 -4.72 -4.15 8.05
N VAL A 99 -3.94 -3.30 8.71
CA VAL A 99 -3.94 -3.16 10.18
C VAL A 99 -3.93 -1.71 10.67
N SER A 100 -3.76 -0.74 9.79
CA SER A 100 -3.68 0.66 10.18
C SER A 100 -5.08 1.29 10.23
N HIS A 101 -5.16 2.52 10.74
CA HIS A 101 -6.35 3.36 10.65
C HIS A 101 -6.29 4.28 9.40
N GLY A 102 -5.90 3.71 8.25
CA GLY A 102 -5.90 4.37 6.93
C GLY A 102 -4.56 4.92 6.46
N CYS A 103 -3.59 5.15 7.35
CA CYS A 103 -2.24 5.58 6.97
C CYS A 103 -1.39 4.45 6.40
N VAL A 104 -0.30 4.80 5.70
CA VAL A 104 0.66 3.82 5.15
C VAL A 104 1.78 3.59 6.16
N ARG A 105 2.01 2.33 6.54
CA ARG A 105 3.06 1.93 7.49
C ARG A 105 4.22 1.25 6.78
N LEU A 106 5.44 1.51 7.23
CA LEU A 106 6.68 0.86 6.78
C LEU A 106 7.49 0.35 7.98
N ARG A 107 8.45 -0.55 7.72
CA ARG A 107 9.44 -0.97 8.72
C ARG A 107 10.37 0.19 9.06
N ASN A 108 11.08 0.07 10.17
CA ASN A 108 11.93 1.13 10.74
C ASN A 108 13.00 1.60 9.75
N GLU A 109 13.69 0.68 9.09
CA GLU A 109 14.74 1.00 8.12
C GLU A 109 14.16 1.62 6.84
N ASP A 110 13.05 1.05 6.35
CA ASP A 110 12.36 1.50 5.14
C ASP A 110 11.84 2.94 5.29
N ILE A 111 11.19 3.28 6.43
CA ILE A 111 10.72 4.65 6.65
C ILE A 111 11.86 5.63 6.86
N LYS A 112 12.95 5.22 7.52
CA LYS A 112 14.14 6.05 7.68
C LYS A 112 14.76 6.37 6.32
N PHE A 113 14.90 5.36 5.45
CA PHE A 113 15.36 5.53 4.08
C PHE A 113 14.49 6.54 3.32
N LEU A 114 13.15 6.38 3.34
CA LEU A 114 12.26 7.33 2.68
C LEU A 114 12.36 8.73 3.28
N PHE A 115 12.44 8.86 4.60
CA PHE A 115 12.59 10.15 5.26
C PHE A 115 13.84 10.91 4.80
N GLU A 116 14.97 10.20 4.64
CA GLU A 116 16.23 10.78 4.19
C GLU A 116 16.20 11.10 2.69
N LYS A 117 15.63 10.22 1.87
CA LYS A 117 15.75 10.29 0.41
C LYS A 117 14.61 11.00 -0.32
N VAL A 118 13.44 11.17 0.31
CA VAL A 118 12.27 11.80 -0.31
C VAL A 118 12.23 13.30 0.04
N PRO A 119 12.32 14.19 -0.97
CA PRO A 119 12.12 15.62 -0.76
C PRO A 119 10.67 15.98 -0.45
N VAL A 120 10.47 17.08 0.29
CA VAL A 120 9.16 17.73 0.39
C VAL A 120 8.72 18.19 -1.01
N GLY A 121 7.43 18.08 -1.31
CA GLY A 121 6.86 18.33 -2.63
C GLY A 121 6.87 17.14 -3.58
N THR A 122 7.50 16.01 -3.20
CA THR A 122 7.47 14.79 -4.02
C THR A 122 6.04 14.30 -4.23
N ARG A 123 5.70 13.98 -5.48
CA ARG A 123 4.38 13.46 -5.85
C ARG A 123 4.14 12.10 -5.20
N VAL A 124 2.92 11.91 -4.69
CA VAL A 124 2.43 10.64 -4.14
C VAL A 124 1.14 10.28 -4.86
N GLN A 125 1.03 9.04 -5.31
CA GLN A 125 -0.18 8.54 -5.97
C GLN A 125 -0.56 7.18 -5.41
N PHE A 126 -1.83 7.04 -5.06
CA PHE A 126 -2.45 5.78 -4.68
C PHE A 126 -3.14 5.18 -5.90
N ILE A 127 -2.88 3.90 -6.13
CA ILE A 127 -3.53 3.08 -7.16
C ILE A 127 -3.94 1.76 -6.52
N ASP A 128 -4.97 1.13 -7.07
CA ASP A 128 -5.41 -0.21 -6.67
C ASP A 128 -5.50 -1.08 -7.94
N GLU A 129 -4.35 -1.69 -8.27
CA GLU A 129 -4.17 -2.49 -9.47
C GLU A 129 -3.67 -3.88 -9.05
N PRO A 130 -4.58 -4.81 -8.68
CA PRO A 130 -4.20 -6.16 -8.27
C PRO A 130 -3.67 -6.99 -9.44
N VAL A 131 -3.93 -6.55 -10.68
CA VAL A 131 -3.45 -7.18 -11.91
C VAL A 131 -2.62 -6.19 -12.70
N LYS A 132 -1.43 -6.61 -13.14
CA LYS A 132 -0.56 -5.85 -14.03
C LYS A 132 -0.15 -6.72 -15.21
N ALA A 133 -0.03 -6.11 -16.37
CA ALA A 133 0.46 -6.78 -17.58
C ALA A 133 1.37 -5.83 -18.37
N THR A 134 2.32 -6.39 -19.10
CA THR A 134 3.25 -5.64 -19.94
C THR A 134 3.61 -6.44 -21.19
N THR A 135 3.86 -5.74 -22.29
CA THR A 135 4.54 -6.28 -23.47
C THR A 135 5.93 -5.66 -23.50
N GLU A 136 6.95 -6.50 -23.39
CA GLU A 136 8.34 -6.09 -23.33
C GLU A 136 8.90 -5.80 -24.73
N PRO A 137 10.04 -5.09 -24.84
CA PRO A 137 10.63 -4.73 -26.13
C PRO A 137 10.99 -5.91 -27.03
N ASP A 138 11.19 -7.11 -26.46
CA ASP A 138 11.47 -8.35 -27.19
C ASP A 138 10.20 -9.09 -27.66
N GLY A 139 9.02 -8.50 -27.41
CA GLY A 139 7.71 -9.09 -27.72
C GLY A 139 7.17 -10.04 -26.65
N SER A 140 7.94 -10.35 -25.60
CA SER A 140 7.44 -11.18 -24.50
C SER A 140 6.34 -10.45 -23.73
N ARG A 141 5.35 -11.22 -23.24
CA ARG A 141 4.20 -10.70 -22.51
C ARG A 141 4.23 -11.23 -21.10
N LEU A 142 4.27 -10.34 -20.13
CA LEU A 142 4.28 -10.70 -18.71
C LEU A 142 2.98 -10.30 -18.04
N PHE A 143 2.56 -11.11 -17.08
CA PHE A 143 1.31 -10.95 -16.33
C PHE A 143 1.54 -11.26 -14.85
N GLU A 144 1.10 -10.37 -13.96
CA GLU A 144 1.27 -10.51 -12.51
C GLU A 144 -0.08 -10.28 -11.83
N VAL A 145 -0.51 -11.24 -11.01
CA VAL A 145 -1.80 -11.21 -10.30
C VAL A 145 -1.57 -11.33 -8.80
N HIS A 146 -2.14 -10.39 -8.05
CA HIS A 146 -2.26 -10.43 -6.59
C HIS A 146 -3.72 -10.66 -6.19
N ASN A 147 -3.91 -11.06 -4.93
CA ASN A 147 -5.24 -10.99 -4.33
C ASN A 147 -5.72 -9.53 -4.28
N PRO A 148 -6.93 -9.21 -4.79
CA PRO A 148 -7.50 -7.87 -4.65
C PRO A 148 -7.73 -7.49 -3.19
N LEU A 149 -7.88 -6.19 -2.94
CA LEU A 149 -8.30 -5.72 -1.61
C LEU A 149 -9.72 -6.22 -1.32
N SER A 150 -9.90 -6.91 -0.20
CA SER A 150 -11.23 -7.36 0.22
C SER A 150 -12.16 -6.17 0.50
N THR A 151 -13.42 -6.29 0.11
CA THR A 151 -14.44 -5.27 0.33
C THR A 151 -15.47 -5.67 1.38
N THR A 152 -15.51 -6.96 1.75
CA THR A 152 -16.39 -7.52 2.78
C THR A 152 -15.58 -8.24 3.87
N GLU A 153 -16.19 -8.44 5.04
CA GLU A 153 -15.60 -9.25 6.12
C GLU A 153 -15.39 -10.71 5.68
N ALA A 154 -16.38 -11.32 5.02
CA ALA A 154 -16.27 -12.68 4.50
C ALA A 154 -15.08 -12.85 3.55
N GLN A 155 -14.81 -11.86 2.67
CA GLN A 155 -13.64 -11.87 1.80
C GLN A 155 -12.33 -11.65 2.57
N PHE A 156 -12.34 -10.81 3.62
CA PHE A 156 -11.17 -10.57 4.46
C PHE A 156 -10.79 -11.82 5.27
N GLU A 157 -11.77 -12.59 5.73
CA GLU A 157 -11.61 -13.84 6.46
C GLU A 157 -11.35 -15.05 5.55
N GLY A 158 -11.40 -14.86 4.23
CA GLY A 158 -11.16 -15.92 3.23
C GLY A 158 -12.35 -16.86 3.02
N GLN A 159 -13.54 -16.51 3.50
CA GLN A 159 -14.77 -17.26 3.28
C GLN A 159 -15.33 -17.06 1.85
N GLU A 160 -15.05 -15.90 1.24
CA GLU A 160 -15.44 -15.57 -0.13
C GLU A 160 -14.23 -15.17 -0.97
N ILE A 161 -14.24 -15.58 -2.24
CA ILE A 161 -13.21 -15.17 -3.21
C ILE A 161 -13.51 -13.76 -3.68
N VAL A 162 -12.53 -12.87 -3.62
CA VAL A 162 -12.63 -11.55 -4.27
C VAL A 162 -12.52 -11.76 -5.79
N PRO A 163 -13.52 -11.35 -6.60
CA PRO A 163 -13.46 -11.49 -8.05
C PRO A 163 -12.36 -10.58 -8.62
N ILE A 164 -11.76 -11.03 -9.73
CA ILE A 164 -10.78 -10.25 -10.48
C ILE A 164 -11.44 -9.76 -11.76
N THR A 165 -11.29 -8.47 -12.04
CA THR A 165 -11.70 -7.86 -13.31
C THR A 165 -10.48 -7.28 -14.00
N LEU A 166 -10.20 -7.73 -15.23
CA LEU A 166 -9.09 -7.20 -16.02
C LEU A 166 -9.46 -5.83 -16.56
N THR A 167 -8.64 -4.83 -16.28
CA THR A 167 -8.79 -3.47 -16.82
C THR A 167 -8.50 -3.45 -18.33
N LYS A 168 -8.94 -2.38 -19.02
CA LYS A 168 -8.68 -2.23 -20.46
C LYS A 168 -7.18 -2.26 -20.78
N SER A 169 -6.34 -1.63 -19.95
CA SER A 169 -4.89 -1.63 -20.12
C SER A 169 -4.31 -3.04 -20.02
N VAL A 170 -4.76 -3.84 -19.06
CA VAL A 170 -4.36 -5.25 -18.95
C VAL A 170 -4.82 -6.05 -20.16
N GLN A 171 -6.06 -5.85 -20.62
CA GLN A 171 -6.62 -6.53 -21.79
C GLN A 171 -5.85 -6.22 -23.09
N THR A 172 -5.21 -5.03 -23.20
CA THR A 172 -4.36 -4.73 -24.37
C THR A 172 -3.17 -5.67 -24.52
N VAL A 173 -2.74 -6.31 -23.42
CA VAL A 173 -1.68 -7.31 -23.41
C VAL A 173 -2.26 -8.72 -23.45
N THR A 174 -3.24 -9.02 -22.59
CA THR A 174 -3.76 -10.39 -22.43
C THR A 174 -4.70 -10.84 -23.56
N GLY A 175 -5.23 -9.90 -24.35
CA GLY A 175 -6.09 -10.20 -25.51
C GLY A 175 -5.32 -10.40 -26.82
N GLN A 176 -3.99 -10.42 -26.77
CA GLN A 176 -3.15 -10.58 -27.95
C GLN A 176 -3.18 -12.04 -28.44
N PRO A 177 -3.10 -12.28 -29.76
CA PRO A 177 -3.35 -13.61 -30.34
C PRO A 177 -2.30 -14.66 -29.96
N ASP A 178 -1.11 -14.23 -29.55
CA ASP A 178 0.01 -15.07 -29.13
C ASP A 178 0.00 -15.37 -27.62
N VAL A 179 -1.01 -14.92 -26.87
CA VAL A 179 -1.16 -15.23 -25.44
C VAL A 179 -1.71 -16.64 -25.22
N ASP A 180 -0.97 -17.42 -24.43
CA ASP A 180 -1.42 -18.69 -23.88
C ASP A 180 -2.52 -18.45 -22.82
N GLN A 181 -3.76 -18.78 -23.19
CA GLN A 181 -4.94 -18.61 -22.34
C GLN A 181 -4.93 -19.57 -21.14
N VAL A 182 -4.28 -20.74 -21.24
CA VAL A 182 -4.17 -21.68 -20.13
C VAL A 182 -3.30 -21.07 -19.04
N VAL A 183 -2.14 -20.52 -19.40
CA VAL A 183 -1.24 -19.85 -18.45
C VAL A 183 -1.90 -18.62 -17.84
N LEU A 184 -2.64 -17.84 -18.63
CA LEU A 184 -3.40 -16.70 -18.14
C LEU A 184 -4.44 -17.11 -17.08
N ASP A 185 -5.25 -18.12 -17.38
CA ASP A 185 -6.30 -18.62 -16.47
C ASP A 185 -5.70 -19.21 -15.18
N GLU A 186 -4.59 -19.94 -15.29
CA GLU A 186 -3.86 -20.46 -14.13
C GLU A 186 -3.31 -19.31 -13.26
N ALA A 187 -2.76 -18.26 -13.86
CA ALA A 187 -2.25 -17.11 -13.12
C ALA A 187 -3.37 -16.36 -12.37
N ILE A 188 -4.56 -16.21 -12.97
CA ILE A 188 -5.73 -15.59 -12.34
C ILE A 188 -6.22 -16.42 -11.15
N LYS A 189 -6.17 -17.76 -11.25
CA LYS A 189 -6.55 -18.66 -10.16
C LYS A 189 -5.51 -18.66 -9.03
N ASN A 190 -4.23 -18.74 -9.39
CA ASN A 190 -3.13 -18.91 -8.43
C ASN A 190 -2.80 -17.65 -7.65
N ARG A 191 -2.90 -16.46 -8.28
CA ARG A 191 -2.69 -15.15 -7.63
C ARG A 191 -1.37 -15.08 -6.84
N SER A 192 -0.31 -15.64 -7.42
CA SER A 192 0.99 -15.85 -6.75
C SER A 192 1.72 -14.54 -6.41
N GLY A 193 1.33 -13.43 -7.03
CA GLY A 193 2.02 -12.15 -6.94
C GLY A 193 3.36 -12.10 -7.68
N MET A 194 3.67 -13.15 -8.47
CA MET A 194 4.87 -13.27 -9.29
C MET A 194 4.52 -13.12 -10.78
N PRO A 195 5.33 -12.39 -11.56
CA PRO A 195 5.14 -12.31 -13.00
C PRO A 195 5.27 -13.70 -13.66
N VAL A 196 4.34 -14.01 -14.56
CA VAL A 196 4.39 -15.17 -15.46
C VAL A 196 4.48 -14.70 -16.90
N ARG A 197 5.16 -15.48 -17.73
CA ARG A 197 5.26 -15.24 -19.17
C ARG A 197 4.10 -15.91 -19.89
N LEU A 198 3.47 -15.18 -20.80
CA LEU A 198 2.25 -15.61 -21.50
C LEU A 198 2.49 -16.16 -22.92
N ASN A 199 3.67 -15.99 -23.51
CA ASN A 199 3.97 -16.35 -24.91
C ASN A 199 5.41 -16.84 -25.13
#